data_AF-A0A847C8A3-F1
#
_entry.id   AF-A0A847C8A3-F1
#
_cell.length_a   1.000
_cell.length_b   1.000
_cell.length_c   1.000
_cell.angle_alpha   90.00
_cell.angle_beta   90.00
_cell.angle_gamma   90.00
#
_symmetry.space_group_name_H-M   'P 1'
#
loop_
_entity.id
_entity.type
_entity.pdbx_description
1 polymer ?
#
loop_
_entity_poly.entity_id
_entity_poly.type
_entity_poly.pdbx_seq_one_letter_code
_entity_poly.pdbx_strand_id
1 'polypeptide(L)' 'MNRTEISEKVQEIFRNIFDDDSLEITDVTTAADVEDWDSLEQINILVAMEKEFSVKFSVGEVEGLKNVGEMIDLIASKL' A
#
# COMPACT_ATOMS: atom_id res chain seq x y z
N MET A 1 -1.13 -2.47 15.62
CA MET A 1 -2.05 -1.37 15.22
C MET A 1 -3.35 -1.98 14.75
N ASN A 2 -4.46 -1.23 14.74
CA ASN A 2 -5.70 -1.73 14.15
C ASN A 2 -5.74 -1.43 12.64
N ARG A 3 -6.64 -2.11 11.91
CA ARG A 3 -6.73 -2.02 10.44
C ARG A 3 -7.05 -0.59 9.94
N THR A 4 -7.85 0.16 10.70
CA THR A 4 -8.20 1.55 10.36
C THR A 4 -6.97 2.46 10.40
N GLU A 5 -6.15 2.36 11.46
CA GLU A 5 -4.90 3.14 11.57
C GLU A 5 -3.91 2.79 10.45
N ILE A 6 -3.86 1.51 10.03
CA ILE A 6 -3.03 1.08 8.90
C ILE A 6 -3.57 1.68 7.60
N SER A 7 -4.88 1.63 7.37
CA SER A 7 -5.53 2.17 6.17
C SER A 7 -5.29 3.68 6.01
N GLU A 8 -5.38 4.45 7.10
CA GLU A 8 -5.10 5.89 7.09
C GLU A 8 -3.65 6.19 6.69
N LYS A 9 -2.68 5.45 7.24
CA LYS A 9 -1.27 5.60 6.87
C LYS A 9 -0.98 5.14 5.44
N VAL A 10 -1.62 4.07 4.98
CA VAL A 10 -1.50 3.61 3.59
C VAL A 10 -2.08 4.65 2.65
N GLN A 11 -3.21 5.28 2.99
CA GLN A 11 -3.76 6.40 2.23
C GLN A 11 -2.77 7.56 2.08
N GLU A 12 -2.07 7.94 3.16
CA GLU A 12 -1.04 8.97 3.10
C GLU A 12 0.16 8.56 2.23
N ILE A 13 0.59 7.30 2.31
CA ILE A 13 1.68 6.78 1.46
C ILE A 13 1.31 6.91 -0.03
N PHE A 14 0.10 6.50 -0.40
CA PHE A 14 -0.37 6.61 -1.77
C PHE A 14 -0.37 8.06 -2.25
N ARG A 15 -0.93 9.00 -1.47
CA ARG A 15 -0.95 10.43 -1.82
C ARG A 15 0.45 10.99 -2.03
N ASN A 16 1.38 10.64 -1.15
CA ASN A 16 2.77 11.10 -1.23
C ASN A 16 3.51 10.54 -2.46
N ILE A 17 3.23 9.29 -2.84
CA ILE A 17 3.88 8.63 -3.98
C ILE A 17 3.34 9.18 -5.31
N PHE A 18 2.02 9.34 -5.40
CA PHE A 18 1.36 9.84 -6.60
C PHE A 18 1.28 11.37 -6.69
N ASP A 19 1.78 12.09 -5.68
CA ASP A 19 1.68 13.55 -5.55
C ASP A 19 0.23 14.05 -5.77
N ASP A 20 -0.74 13.31 -5.23
CA ASP A 20 -2.17 13.56 -5.38
C ASP A 20 -2.88 13.50 -4.02
N ASP A 21 -3.09 14.66 -3.41
CA ASP A 21 -3.82 14.80 -2.14
C ASP A 21 -5.31 14.44 -2.25
N SER A 22 -5.87 14.42 -3.46
CA SER A 22 -7.27 14.09 -3.72
C SER A 22 -7.53 12.60 -3.91
N LEU A 23 -6.46 11.80 -4.05
CA LEU A 23 -6.57 10.36 -4.18
C LEU A 23 -7.27 9.75 -2.96
N GLU A 24 -8.31 8.97 -3.21
CA GLU A 24 -9.03 8.19 -2.21
C GLU A 24 -8.92 6.70 -2.57
N ILE A 25 -8.16 5.96 -1.77
CA ILE A 25 -8.01 4.52 -1.94
C ILE A 25 -9.02 3.76 -1.08
N THR A 26 -9.40 2.60 -1.57
CA THR A 26 -10.30 1.66 -0.90
C THR A 26 -9.68 0.28 -0.92
N ASP A 27 -10.23 -0.65 -0.13
CA ASP A 27 -9.75 -2.04 -0.09
C ASP A 27 -9.73 -2.72 -1.47
N VAL A 28 -10.60 -2.30 -2.39
CA VAL A 28 -10.69 -2.87 -3.74
C VAL A 28 -9.83 -2.13 -4.76
N THR A 29 -9.22 -1.00 -4.40
CA THR A 29 -8.38 -0.22 -5.31
C THR A 29 -7.19 -1.05 -5.77
N THR A 30 -6.99 -1.07 -7.08
CA THR A 30 -5.92 -1.79 -7.78
C THR A 30 -5.08 -0.85 -8.63
N ALA A 31 -3.97 -1.34 -9.17
CA ALA A 31 -3.16 -0.60 -10.14
C ALA A 31 -3.93 -0.18 -11.40
N ALA A 32 -5.05 -0.83 -11.73
CA ALA A 32 -5.89 -0.42 -12.87
C ALA A 32 -6.77 0.81 -12.56
N ASP A 33 -6.97 1.13 -11.29
CA ASP A 33 -7.84 2.23 -10.84
C ASP A 33 -7.06 3.55 -10.66
N VAL A 34 -5.72 3.51 -10.68
CA VAL A 34 -4.83 4.65 -10.47
C VAL A 34 -3.94 4.80 -11.71
N GLU A 35 -4.06 5.91 -12.42
CA GLU A 35 -3.46 6.12 -13.76
C GLU A 35 -1.93 5.94 -13.79
N ASP A 36 -1.24 6.42 -12.76
CA ASP A 36 0.22 6.37 -12.66
C ASP A 36 0.75 5.16 -11.85
N TRP A 37 -0.13 4.23 -11.48
CA TRP A 37 0.29 3.06 -10.71
C TRP A 37 0.88 1.97 -11.60
N ASP A 38 2.19 2.06 -11.83
CA ASP A 38 2.98 1.07 -12.54
C ASP A 38 3.81 0.15 -11.61
N SER A 39 4.72 -0.65 -12.19
CA SER A 39 5.59 -1.55 -11.42
C SER A 39 6.65 -0.85 -10.59
N LEU A 40 7.10 0.33 -11.00
CA LEU A 40 8.04 1.14 -10.22
C LEU A 40 7.31 1.75 -9.01
N GLU A 41 6.10 2.28 -9.21
CA GLU A 41 5.31 2.81 -8.11
C GLU A 41 4.88 1.71 -7.14
N GLN A 42 4.57 0.50 -7.63
CA GLN A 42 4.36 -0.65 -6.74
C GLN A 42 5.56 -0.91 -5.82
N ILE A 43 6.80 -0.79 -6.33
CA ILE A 43 8.01 -0.96 -5.52
C ILE A 43 8.15 0.19 -4.52
N ASN A 44 7.91 1.44 -4.95
CA ASN A 44 7.96 2.60 -4.06
C ASN A 44 6.96 2.49 -2.91
N ILE A 45 5.74 2.04 -3.18
CA ILE A 45 4.67 1.80 -2.20
C ILE A 45 5.15 0.78 -1.16
N LEU A 46 5.66 -0.37 -1.61
CA LEU A 46 6.15 -1.42 -0.72
C LEU A 46 7.28 -0.92 0.18
N VAL A 47 8.26 -0.21 -0.39
CA VAL A 47 9.40 0.35 0.39
C VAL A 47 8.93 1.41 1.38
N ALA A 48 7.99 2.28 1.00
CA ALA A 48 7.41 3.28 1.89
C ALA A 48 6.66 2.61 3.06
N MET A 49 5.88 1.56 2.78
CA MET A 49 5.19 0.77 3.81
C MET A 49 6.18 0.07 4.75
N GLU A 50 7.23 -0.57 4.23
CA GLU A 50 8.26 -1.21 5.08
C GLU A 50 8.87 -0.22 6.06
N LYS A 51 9.17 1.00 5.57
CA LYS A 51 9.73 2.07 6.39
C LYS A 51 8.73 2.60 7.41
N GLU A 52 7.51 2.88 7.00
CA GLU A 52 6.47 3.48 7.85
C GLU A 52 6.04 2.54 8.98
N PHE A 53 5.90 1.26 8.69
CA PHE A 53 5.47 0.25 9.67
C PHE A 53 6.64 -0.51 10.32
N SER A 54 7.88 -0.24 9.92
CA SER A 54 9.09 -0.96 10.37
C SER A 54 8.98 -2.48 10.17
N VAL A 55 8.37 -2.90 9.05
CA VAL A 55 8.19 -4.31 8.65
C VAL A 55 9.04 -4.64 7.43
N LYS A 56 9.15 -5.93 7.11
CA LYS A 56 9.76 -6.40 5.85
C LYS A 56 8.85 -7.37 5.11
N PHE A 57 8.77 -7.21 3.81
CA PHE A 57 8.06 -8.09 2.91
C PHE A 57 9.06 -8.98 2.15
N SER A 58 8.67 -10.23 1.97
CA SER A 58 9.35 -11.14 1.05
C SER A 58 8.73 -11.07 -0.34
N VAL A 59 9.49 -11.44 -1.37
CA VAL A 59 9.02 -11.46 -2.76
C VAL A 59 7.73 -12.28 -2.92
N GLY A 60 7.65 -13.45 -2.26
CA GLY A 60 6.46 -14.31 -2.34
C GLY A 60 5.22 -13.73 -1.63
N GLU A 61 5.40 -12.85 -0.63
CA GLU A 61 4.28 -12.15 0.02
C GLU A 61 3.72 -11.06 -0.89
N VAL A 62 4.56 -10.42 -1.71
CA VAL A 62 4.15 -9.31 -2.59
C VAL A 62 3.66 -9.77 -3.96
N GLU A 63 4.15 -10.91 -4.48
CA GLU A 63 3.69 -11.48 -5.77
C GLU A 63 2.19 -11.82 -5.78
N GLY A 64 1.57 -12.00 -4.61
CA GLY A 64 0.16 -12.33 -4.48
C GLY A 64 -0.78 -11.13 -4.31
N LEU A 65 -0.25 -9.92 -4.11
CA LEU A 65 -1.05 -8.74 -3.76
C LEU A 65 -1.75 -8.16 -4.98
N LYS A 66 -3.08 -8.08 -4.92
CA LYS A 66 -3.95 -7.65 -6.03
C LYS A 66 -4.57 -6.28 -5.83
N ASN A 67 -4.73 -5.88 -4.57
CA ASN A 67 -5.42 -4.65 -4.19
C ASN A 67 -4.85 -4.10 -2.88
N VAL A 68 -5.23 -2.86 -2.57
CA VAL A 68 -4.84 -2.17 -1.33
C VAL A 68 -5.29 -2.93 -0.09
N GLY A 69 -6.45 -3.59 -0.10
CA GLY A 69 -6.95 -4.35 1.05
C GLY A 69 -6.01 -5.48 1.45
N GLU A 70 -5.51 -6.24 0.48
CA GLU A 70 -4.54 -7.31 0.70
C GLU A 70 -3.19 -6.75 1.23
N MET A 71 -2.78 -5.55 0.80
CA MET A 71 -1.59 -4.87 1.34
C MET A 71 -1.78 -4.50 2.82
N ILE A 72 -2.94 -3.93 3.16
CA ILE A 72 -3.30 -3.58 4.53
C ILE A 72 -3.34 -4.82 5.42
N ASP A 73 -3.96 -5.90 4.95
CA ASP A 73 -4.07 -7.15 5.71
C ASP A 73 -2.68 -7.81 5.90
N LEU A 74 -1.81 -7.72 4.90
CA LEU A 74 -0.41 -8.19 5.02
C LEU A 74 0.36 -7.38 6.08
N ILE A 75 0.24 -6.05 6.09
CA ILE A 75 0.83 -5.20 7.14
C ILE A 75 0.27 -5.58 8.51
N ALA A 76 -1.05 -5.71 8.63
CA ALA A 76 -1.70 -6.08 9.88
C ALA A 76 -1.23 -7.44 10.41
N SER A 77 -0.91 -8.39 9.53
CA SER A 77 -0.36 -9.70 9.93
C SER A 77 1.06 -9.65 10.52
N LYS A 78 1.79 -8.54 10.30
CA LYS A 78 3.20 -8.35 10.73
C LYS A 78 3.35 -7.44 11.95
N LEU A 79 2.28 -6.76 12.38
CA LEU A 79 2.25 -5.81 13.51
C LEU A 79 1.62 -6.43 14.76
#